data_AF-A0A445HE78-F1
#
_entry.id   AF-A0A445HE78-F1
#
_cell.length_a   1.000
_cell.length_b   1.000
_cell.length_c   1.000
_cell.angle_alpha   90.00
_cell.angle_beta   90.00
_cell.angle_gamma   90.00
#
_symmetry.space_group_name_H-M   'P 1'
#
loop_
_entity.id
_entity.type
_entity.pdbx_description
1 polymer ?
#
loop_
_entity_poly.entity_id
_entity_poly.type
_entity_poly.pdbx_seq_one_letter_code
_entity_poly.pdbx_strand_id
1 'polypeptide(L)'
;MSFIRRRKAPANPVRNDEEKEKDKKKVIKAKIIEGEKITIKRWSCVDSCCWFVGLICSIWWFLLFLYNAMPASFPQYVAEAITGPLPDPPGVKLRKEGLTVKHPVVFVPGIVTGGLELWEGRQCADGLFRKRLWGGTFGELYKRPLCWVEHMSLDNETGLDRPGIRVRPVSGLVAADYFAPGYFVWAVLIANLARIGYEEKNMYMAAYDWRISFQNTEVRDRTLSRMKSNIELMVATNGGNKVVVIPHSMGVLYFLHFMKWVEAPAPMGGGGGSDWCAKHIKAVMNIGGPFLGVPKSVAGLFSIEARDIAVARTFAPGFLDKDVFGLQTLQHLMRMTRTWDSTMSMIPKGGDTIWGGLDWSADVSYNCSAKKHKNNDTYSAFQNGKENLGFMKNINYGRLISFGKDIAELHSSKLERLDFRGALKGRNLANTSNCDVWTEYHDMGVEGIKAVTDYKAYTADSILDLLHFVAPKMMKRGDAHFSYGIAGNLDDQKYKHYKYWSNPLETRLTPQQMVGMSTHV
;
A
#
# COMPACT_ATOMS: atom_id res chain seq x y z
N MET A 1 -18.16 -80.96 23.60
CA MET A 1 -18.77 -82.23 23.09
C MET A 1 -19.91 -81.79 22.17
N SER A 2 -20.12 -82.21 20.92
CA SER A 2 -19.64 -83.32 20.10
C SER A 2 -19.70 -82.87 18.61
N PHE A 3 -18.86 -83.46 17.77
CA PHE A 3 -18.81 -83.30 16.31
C PHE A 3 -20.05 -83.89 15.61
N ILE A 4 -20.32 -83.48 14.36
CA ILE A 4 -20.52 -84.40 13.21
C ILE A 4 -20.47 -83.64 11.88
N ARG A 5 -19.97 -84.35 10.87
CA ARG A 5 -19.52 -83.97 9.53
C ARG A 5 -20.52 -84.50 8.49
N ARG A 6 -20.80 -83.80 7.38
CA ARG A 6 -21.04 -84.44 6.05
C ARG A 6 -21.06 -83.47 4.85
N ARG A 7 -20.44 -83.97 3.77
CA ARG A 7 -20.28 -83.47 2.38
C ARG A 7 -21.57 -83.82 1.54
N LYS A 8 -21.81 -83.56 0.25
CA LYS A 8 -21.09 -83.11 -0.98
C LYS A 8 -22.14 -82.88 -2.09
N ALA A 9 -21.74 -82.25 -3.21
CA ALA A 9 -22.43 -81.95 -4.51
C ALA A 9 -22.80 -83.20 -5.37
N PRO A 10 -23.08 -83.17 -6.73
CA PRO A 10 -23.30 -82.10 -7.75
C PRO A 10 -24.36 -82.42 -8.88
N ALA A 11 -24.40 -81.59 -9.96
CA ALA A 11 -24.71 -81.88 -11.40
C ALA A 11 -26.18 -82.18 -11.83
N ASN A 12 -26.72 -81.93 -13.05
CA ASN A 12 -26.48 -81.12 -14.27
C ASN A 12 -27.79 -81.26 -15.16
N PRO A 13 -27.90 -81.00 -16.50
CA PRO A 13 -29.01 -80.22 -17.15
C PRO A 13 -29.98 -80.99 -18.10
N VAL A 14 -30.88 -80.26 -18.81
CA VAL A 14 -31.33 -80.37 -20.24
C VAL A 14 -32.87 -80.33 -20.52
N ARG A 15 -33.28 -79.46 -21.49
CA ARG A 15 -34.42 -79.36 -22.49
C ARG A 15 -35.66 -80.28 -22.36
N ASN A 16 -36.85 -80.02 -22.93
CA ASN A 16 -37.53 -79.08 -23.86
C ASN A 16 -39.06 -79.29 -23.61
N ASP A 17 -39.99 -78.45 -24.08
CA ASP A 17 -41.36 -78.85 -24.52
C ASP A 17 -42.24 -77.61 -24.84
N GLU A 18 -42.11 -77.12 -26.07
CA GLU A 18 -42.99 -76.14 -26.70
C GLU A 18 -44.24 -76.85 -27.27
N GLU A 19 -45.29 -77.05 -26.49
CA GLU A 19 -46.65 -77.29 -27.07
C GLU A 19 -47.84 -77.05 -26.13
N LYS A 20 -47.62 -76.64 -24.86
CA LYS A 20 -48.70 -76.28 -23.91
C LYS A 20 -49.10 -74.80 -23.90
N GLU A 21 -48.60 -74.00 -24.84
CA GLU A 21 -48.64 -72.53 -24.74
C GLU A 21 -49.88 -71.84 -25.34
N LYS A 22 -50.79 -72.56 -26.01
CA LYS A 22 -51.95 -71.94 -26.68
C LYS A 22 -53.27 -71.99 -25.90
N ASP A 23 -53.46 -72.91 -24.95
CA ASP A 23 -54.71 -73.02 -24.18
C ASP A 23 -54.71 -72.32 -22.81
N LYS A 24 -53.54 -71.98 -22.25
CA LYS A 24 -53.48 -71.15 -21.01
C LYS A 24 -53.73 -69.66 -21.26
N LYS A 25 -53.59 -69.17 -22.50
CA LYS A 25 -53.73 -67.75 -22.87
C LYS A 25 -55.18 -67.22 -22.85
N LYS A 26 -56.20 -68.09 -22.76
CA LYS A 26 -57.62 -67.66 -22.69
C LYS A 26 -58.22 -67.66 -21.27
N VAL A 27 -57.61 -68.33 -20.29
CA VAL A 27 -58.18 -68.44 -18.93
C VAL A 27 -57.57 -67.45 -17.92
N ILE A 28 -56.34 -66.95 -18.16
CA ILE A 28 -55.75 -65.89 -17.30
C ILE A 28 -56.38 -64.51 -17.57
N LYS A 29 -57.04 -64.34 -18.73
CA LYS A 29 -57.70 -63.09 -19.14
C LYS A 29 -58.94 -62.71 -18.32
N ALA A 30 -59.30 -63.49 -17.29
CA ALA A 30 -60.51 -63.28 -16.48
C ALA A 30 -60.27 -63.32 -14.96
N LYS A 31 -59.00 -63.37 -14.49
CA LYS A 31 -58.70 -63.27 -13.04
C LYS A 31 -57.70 -62.15 -12.78
N ILE A 32 -58.19 -61.11 -12.10
CA ILE A 32 -57.44 -60.04 -11.42
C ILE A 32 -56.98 -58.92 -12.39
N ILE A 33 -57.86 -58.11 -12.98
CA ILE A 33 -58.59 -56.96 -12.36
C ILE A 33 -58.61 -56.98 -10.83
N GLU A 34 -57.52 -56.51 -10.22
CA GLU A 34 -57.49 -55.75 -8.95
C GLU A 34 -56.04 -55.33 -8.64
N GLY A 35 -55.83 -54.01 -8.53
CA GLY A 35 -54.76 -53.37 -7.73
C GLY A 35 -53.28 -53.69 -7.99
N GLU A 36 -52.63 -52.94 -8.88
CA GLU A 36 -51.44 -52.10 -8.61
C GLU A 36 -50.75 -51.70 -9.92
N LYS A 37 -50.95 -50.45 -10.35
CA LYS A 37 -50.13 -49.83 -11.39
C LYS A 37 -48.77 -49.48 -10.80
N ILE A 38 -47.74 -50.27 -11.08
CA ILE A 38 -46.35 -49.86 -10.90
C ILE A 38 -46.11 -48.66 -11.82
N THR A 39 -46.11 -47.46 -11.25
CA THR A 39 -45.78 -46.22 -11.94
C THR A 39 -44.26 -46.12 -12.04
N ILE A 40 -43.71 -46.41 -13.21
CA ILE A 40 -42.32 -46.04 -13.51
C ILE A 40 -42.28 -44.51 -13.56
N LYS A 41 -41.78 -43.91 -12.47
CA LYS A 41 -41.64 -42.45 -12.31
C LYS A 41 -40.64 -41.96 -13.36
N ARG A 42 -41.16 -41.36 -14.44
CA ARG A 42 -40.34 -40.70 -15.46
C ARG A 42 -39.72 -39.47 -14.81
N TRP A 43 -38.43 -39.54 -14.46
CA TRP A 43 -37.70 -38.37 -13.96
C TRP A 43 -37.79 -37.26 -14.99
N SER A 44 -38.38 -36.12 -14.60
CA SER A 44 -38.40 -34.95 -15.47
C SER A 44 -37.00 -34.33 -15.53
N CYS A 45 -36.68 -33.64 -16.61
CA CYS A 45 -35.42 -32.88 -16.71
C CYS A 45 -35.27 -31.88 -15.55
N VAL A 46 -36.39 -31.41 -15.00
CA VAL A 46 -36.47 -30.53 -13.82
C VAL A 46 -36.05 -31.27 -12.55
N ASP A 47 -36.48 -32.51 -12.35
CA ASP A 47 -36.08 -33.31 -11.18
C ASP A 47 -34.57 -33.61 -11.18
N SER A 48 -34.01 -33.90 -12.36
CA SER A 48 -32.57 -34.11 -12.54
C SER A 48 -31.77 -32.81 -12.31
N CYS A 49 -32.29 -31.67 -12.79
CA CYS A 49 -31.68 -30.35 -12.57
C CYS A 49 -31.69 -29.96 -11.08
N CYS A 50 -32.81 -30.16 -10.38
CA CYS A 50 -32.91 -29.91 -8.94
C CYS A 50 -31.98 -30.83 -8.13
N TRP A 51 -31.83 -32.09 -8.55
CA TRP A 51 -30.88 -33.02 -7.92
C TRP A 51 -29.43 -32.59 -8.14
N PHE A 52 -29.08 -32.14 -9.35
CA PHE A 52 -27.75 -31.66 -9.67
C PHE A 52 -27.41 -30.37 -8.91
N VAL A 53 -28.35 -29.43 -8.82
CA VAL A 53 -28.19 -28.21 -8.01
C VAL A 53 -28.07 -28.56 -6.53
N GLY A 54 -28.91 -29.47 -6.02
CA GLY A 54 -28.82 -29.96 -4.64
C GLY A 54 -27.48 -30.64 -4.33
N LEU A 55 -26.94 -31.41 -5.28
CA LEU A 55 -25.62 -32.04 -5.17
C LEU A 55 -24.51 -30.99 -5.15
N ILE A 56 -24.54 -30.00 -6.05
CA ILE A 56 -23.56 -28.91 -6.07
C ILE A 56 -23.61 -28.13 -4.76
N CYS A 57 -24.81 -27.77 -4.28
CA CYS A 57 -24.97 -27.08 -3.01
C CYS A 57 -24.43 -27.92 -1.86
N SER A 58 -24.72 -29.22 -1.82
CA SER A 58 -24.25 -30.12 -0.76
C SER A 58 -22.73 -30.28 -0.79
N ILE A 59 -22.13 -30.43 -1.98
CA ILE A 59 -20.67 -30.47 -2.16
C ILE A 59 -20.06 -29.15 -1.73
N TRP A 60 -20.66 -28.02 -2.09
CA TRP A 60 -20.14 -26.70 -1.73
C TRP A 60 -20.20 -26.46 -0.22
N TRP A 61 -21.30 -26.82 0.44
CA TRP A 61 -21.41 -26.77 1.91
C TRP A 61 -20.45 -27.74 2.60
N PHE A 62 -20.24 -28.92 2.04
CA PHE A 62 -19.28 -29.89 2.56
C PHE A 62 -17.84 -29.40 2.42
N LEU A 63 -17.47 -28.81 1.27
CA LEU A 63 -16.16 -28.19 1.05
C LEU A 63 -15.97 -26.98 1.97
N LEU A 64 -16.99 -26.16 2.18
CA LEU A 64 -16.96 -25.04 3.12
C LEU A 64 -16.79 -25.53 4.56
N PHE A 65 -17.49 -26.60 4.95
CA PHE A 65 -17.32 -27.23 6.25
C PHE A 65 -15.91 -27.80 6.42
N LEU A 66 -15.40 -28.52 5.42
CA LEU A 66 -14.02 -29.03 5.43
C LEU A 66 -13.00 -27.90 5.51
N TYR A 67 -13.22 -26.79 4.79
CA TYR A 67 -12.36 -25.62 4.85
C TYR A 67 -12.34 -24.99 6.26
N ASN A 68 -13.49 -24.86 6.91
CA ASN A 68 -13.58 -24.31 8.26
C ASN A 68 -13.16 -25.29 9.36
N ALA A 69 -13.27 -26.59 9.11
CA ALA A 69 -12.83 -27.66 10.01
C ALA A 69 -11.35 -28.01 9.82
N MET A 70 -10.71 -27.50 8.75
CA MET A 70 -9.29 -27.72 8.49
C MET A 70 -8.47 -26.96 9.55
N PRO A 71 -7.57 -27.64 10.28
CA PRO A 71 -6.64 -26.96 11.17
C PRO A 71 -5.79 -25.98 10.38
N ALA A 72 -5.54 -24.79 10.93
CA ALA A 72 -4.69 -23.76 10.31
C ALA A 72 -3.26 -24.26 9.97
N SER A 73 -2.83 -25.38 10.56
CA SER A 73 -1.55 -26.04 10.30
C SER A 73 -1.53 -26.95 9.06
N PHE A 74 -2.68 -27.35 8.49
CA PHE A 74 -2.71 -28.30 7.37
C PHE A 74 -2.11 -27.75 6.07
N PRO A 75 -2.36 -26.48 5.66
CA PRO A 75 -1.67 -25.88 4.50
C PRO A 75 -0.15 -25.83 4.70
N GLN A 76 0.29 -25.65 5.96
CA GLN A 76 1.69 -25.59 6.33
C GLN A 76 2.36 -26.96 6.27
N TYR A 77 1.67 -28.02 6.72
CA TYR A 77 2.09 -29.42 6.57
C TYR A 77 2.20 -29.85 5.10
N VAL A 78 1.22 -29.49 4.26
CA VAL A 78 1.23 -29.82 2.84
C VAL A 78 2.35 -29.06 2.12
N ALA A 79 2.55 -27.78 2.43
CA ALA A 79 3.66 -27.00 1.90
C ALA A 79 5.03 -27.56 2.33
N GLU A 80 5.17 -27.96 3.59
CA GLU A 80 6.40 -28.56 4.14
C GLU A 80 6.69 -29.95 3.53
N ALA A 81 5.66 -30.76 3.28
CA ALA A 81 5.80 -32.05 2.60
C ALA A 81 6.20 -31.90 1.11
N ILE A 82 5.80 -30.80 0.46
CA ILE A 82 6.10 -30.55 -0.97
C ILE A 82 7.43 -29.80 -1.16
N THR A 83 7.77 -28.87 -0.27
CA THR A 83 8.90 -27.92 -0.45
C THR A 83 10.06 -28.13 0.53
N GLY A 84 9.93 -29.05 1.49
CA GLY A 84 10.88 -29.25 2.59
C GLY A 84 10.61 -28.32 3.79
N PRO A 85 11.35 -28.48 4.90
CA PRO A 85 11.18 -27.64 6.09
C PRO A 85 11.40 -26.18 5.73
N LEU A 86 10.40 -25.33 6.00
CA LEU A 86 10.52 -23.89 5.81
C LEU A 86 11.71 -23.38 6.64
N PRO A 87 12.59 -22.54 6.06
CA PRO A 87 13.68 -21.96 6.82
C PRO A 87 13.13 -21.23 8.04
N ASP A 88 13.81 -21.38 9.19
CA ASP A 88 13.41 -20.71 10.42
C ASP A 88 13.15 -19.22 10.17
N PRO A 89 12.02 -18.67 10.62
CA PRO A 89 11.81 -17.22 10.59
C PRO A 89 12.97 -16.51 11.29
N PRO A 90 13.36 -15.30 10.86
CA PRO A 90 14.53 -14.60 11.39
C PRO A 90 14.61 -14.57 12.92
N GLY A 91 13.50 -14.28 13.60
CA GLY A 91 13.45 -14.27 15.07
C GLY A 91 13.71 -15.62 15.73
N VAL A 92 13.33 -16.73 15.09
CA VAL A 92 13.64 -18.09 15.58
C VAL A 92 15.12 -18.39 15.40
N LYS A 93 15.68 -18.03 14.25
CA LYS A 93 17.12 -18.18 13.98
C LYS A 93 17.96 -17.40 14.98
N LEU A 94 17.66 -16.10 15.18
CA LEU A 94 18.37 -15.25 16.13
C LEU A 94 18.26 -15.76 17.57
N ARG A 95 17.11 -16.33 17.95
CA ARG A 95 16.96 -16.97 19.26
C ARG A 95 17.83 -18.21 19.40
N LYS A 96 17.95 -19.05 18.34
CA LYS A 96 18.86 -20.22 18.33
C LYS A 96 20.33 -19.81 18.43
N GLU A 97 20.68 -18.65 17.88
CA GLU A 97 22.00 -18.03 18.03
C GLU A 97 22.23 -17.40 19.42
N GLY A 98 21.23 -17.42 20.32
CA GLY A 98 21.33 -16.92 21.68
C GLY A 98 21.16 -15.40 21.82
N LEU A 99 20.65 -14.71 20.79
CA LEU A 99 20.40 -13.26 20.88
C LEU A 99 19.18 -12.95 21.76
N THR A 100 19.31 -11.89 22.54
CA THR A 100 18.28 -11.38 23.44
C THR A 100 18.11 -9.85 23.28
N VAL A 101 16.98 -9.33 23.75
CA VAL A 101 16.70 -7.89 23.76
C VAL A 101 17.77 -7.10 24.54
N LYS A 102 18.16 -5.94 23.99
CA LYS A 102 19.12 -5.02 24.61
C LYS A 102 18.71 -3.56 24.45
N HIS A 103 18.51 -3.12 23.20
CA HIS A 103 18.13 -1.74 22.89
C HIS A 103 16.62 -1.66 22.66
N PRO A 104 15.91 -0.64 23.19
CA PRO A 104 14.51 -0.44 22.84
C PRO A 104 14.38 -0.07 21.36
N VAL A 105 13.25 -0.41 20.74
CA VAL A 105 13.01 -0.19 19.30
C VAL A 105 11.90 0.83 19.10
N VAL A 106 12.14 1.80 18.22
CA VAL A 106 11.15 2.81 17.81
C VAL A 106 10.84 2.65 16.33
N PHE A 107 9.60 2.35 15.99
CA PHE A 107 9.13 2.26 14.61
C PHE A 107 8.58 3.60 14.15
N VAL A 108 9.02 4.08 12.98
CA VAL A 108 8.51 5.32 12.39
C VAL A 108 7.84 5.00 11.05
N PRO A 109 6.49 5.01 10.98
CA PRO A 109 5.75 4.60 9.80
C PRO A 109 5.98 5.55 8.62
N GLY A 110 5.78 5.02 7.41
CA GLY A 110 5.75 5.81 6.18
C GLY A 110 4.34 6.32 5.87
N ILE A 111 4.23 7.02 4.73
CA ILE A 111 2.93 7.47 4.23
C ILE A 111 1.95 6.31 4.13
N VAL A 112 0.67 6.56 4.41
CA VAL A 112 -0.42 5.58 4.40
C VAL A 112 -0.27 4.34 5.30
N THR A 113 0.84 4.12 6.00
CA THR A 113 1.06 2.86 6.74
C THR A 113 0.56 2.85 8.18
N GLY A 114 0.06 3.98 8.68
CA GLY A 114 -0.52 4.09 10.03
C GLY A 114 -2.03 4.30 9.98
N GLY A 115 -2.77 3.67 10.90
CA GLY A 115 -4.22 3.85 11.00
C GLY A 115 -4.63 5.27 11.40
N LEU A 116 -5.75 5.75 10.86
CA LEU A 116 -6.37 7.02 11.24
C LEU A 116 -7.81 6.80 11.69
N GLU A 117 -8.20 7.44 12.79
CA GLU A 117 -9.53 7.34 13.39
C GLU A 117 -10.25 8.69 13.48
N LEU A 118 -11.58 8.66 13.40
CA LEU A 118 -12.44 9.84 13.49
C LEU A 118 -12.68 10.25 14.95
N TRP A 119 -12.50 11.52 15.27
CA TRP A 119 -12.82 12.12 16.57
C TRP A 119 -13.98 13.11 16.51
N GLU A 120 -14.17 13.73 15.36
CA GLU A 120 -15.27 14.65 15.07
C GLU A 120 -15.51 14.63 13.57
N GLY A 121 -16.77 14.61 13.16
CA GLY A 121 -17.14 14.57 11.75
C GLY A 121 -18.48 15.24 11.51
N ARG A 122 -18.79 15.44 10.24
CA ARG A 122 -20.08 15.98 9.80
C ARG A 122 -21.18 14.94 9.97
N GLN A 123 -22.43 15.36 9.79
CA GLN A 123 -23.61 14.51 9.93
C GLN A 123 -23.53 13.22 9.09
N CYS A 124 -22.86 13.24 7.93
CA CYS A 124 -22.65 12.05 7.12
C CYS A 124 -21.77 10.98 7.79
N ALA A 125 -21.02 11.34 8.84
CA ALA A 125 -20.15 10.47 9.62
C ALA A 125 -20.75 10.11 11.01
N ASP A 126 -22.04 10.40 11.23
CA ASP A 126 -22.73 10.01 12.45
C ASP A 126 -22.61 8.50 12.70
N GLY A 127 -22.26 8.16 13.95
CA GLY A 127 -21.98 6.79 14.40
C GLY A 127 -20.55 6.30 14.16
N LEU A 128 -19.66 7.12 13.57
CA LEU A 128 -18.27 6.73 13.26
C LEU A 128 -17.24 7.24 14.27
N PHE A 129 -17.65 7.78 15.43
CA PHE A 129 -16.73 8.20 16.48
C PHE A 129 -15.77 7.08 16.90
N ARG A 130 -14.47 7.36 16.88
CA ARG A 130 -13.34 6.45 17.13
C ARG A 130 -13.31 5.20 16.24
N LYS A 131 -13.98 5.24 15.09
CA LYS A 131 -13.83 4.22 14.05
C LYS A 131 -12.67 4.59 13.13
N ARG A 132 -11.93 3.58 12.68
CA ARG A 132 -10.82 3.74 11.73
C ARG A 132 -11.39 4.17 10.37
N LEU A 133 -11.03 5.37 9.92
CA LEU A 133 -11.27 5.83 8.55
C LEU A 133 -10.21 5.31 7.58
N TRP A 134 -9.06 4.91 8.12
CA TRP A 134 -7.93 4.40 7.38
C TRP A 134 -7.29 3.25 8.20
N GLY A 135 -7.07 2.10 7.58
CA GLY A 135 -6.35 0.98 8.20
C GLY A 135 -7.18 0.08 9.13
N GLY A 136 -8.41 -0.28 8.76
CA GLY A 136 -9.28 -1.16 9.56
C GLY A 136 -10.28 -1.94 8.72
N THR A 137 -11.27 -2.59 9.35
CA THR A 137 -12.37 -3.25 8.63
C THR A 137 -13.27 -2.19 7.97
N PHE A 138 -12.96 -1.89 6.71
CA PHE A 138 -13.55 -0.82 5.89
C PHE A 138 -15.08 -0.96 5.60
N GLY A 139 -15.78 -1.93 6.22
CA GLY A 139 -17.16 -2.29 5.90
C GLY A 139 -18.19 -1.17 6.04
N GLU A 140 -18.08 -0.29 7.05
CA GLU A 140 -18.99 0.85 7.21
C GLU A 140 -18.66 2.03 6.29
N LEU A 141 -17.38 2.17 5.92
CA LEU A 141 -16.91 3.30 5.13
C LEU A 141 -17.27 3.16 3.65
N TYR A 142 -17.31 1.93 3.14
CA TYR A 142 -17.80 1.64 1.81
C TYR A 142 -19.22 2.13 1.59
N LYS A 143 -20.05 2.26 2.63
CA LYS A 143 -21.41 2.78 2.49
C LYS A 143 -21.42 4.27 2.14
N ARG A 144 -20.38 5.05 2.45
CA ARG A 144 -20.36 6.53 2.38
C ARG A 144 -19.08 7.11 1.74
N PRO A 145 -18.80 6.85 0.46
CA PRO A 145 -17.56 7.24 -0.23
C PRO A 145 -17.28 8.75 -0.22
N LEU A 146 -18.27 9.60 -0.54
CA LEU A 146 -18.08 11.07 -0.51
C LEU A 146 -17.79 11.60 0.89
N CYS A 147 -18.46 11.03 1.90
CA CYS A 147 -18.21 11.38 3.29
C CYS A 147 -16.77 11.04 3.68
N TRP A 148 -16.28 9.87 3.27
CA TRP A 148 -14.89 9.48 3.51
C TRP A 148 -13.89 10.45 2.88
N VAL A 149 -14.06 10.77 1.58
CA VAL A 149 -13.20 11.73 0.87
C VAL A 149 -13.19 13.08 1.58
N GLU A 150 -14.35 13.57 2.03
CA GLU A 150 -14.45 14.83 2.76
C GLU A 150 -13.66 14.80 4.08
N HIS A 151 -13.73 13.71 4.85
CA HIS A 151 -13.06 13.58 6.14
C HIS A 151 -11.57 13.27 6.03
N MET A 152 -11.14 12.62 4.94
CA MET A 152 -9.74 12.33 4.67
C MET A 152 -8.99 13.49 4.01
N SER A 153 -9.71 14.44 3.42
CA SER A 153 -9.13 15.66 2.84
C SER A 153 -8.74 16.67 3.92
N LEU A 154 -7.61 17.33 3.72
CA LEU A 154 -7.20 18.48 4.53
C LEU A 154 -7.80 19.78 3.96
N ASP A 155 -7.69 20.84 4.75
CA ASP A 155 -8.05 22.19 4.35
C ASP A 155 -7.01 22.75 3.38
N ASN A 156 -7.49 23.38 2.30
CA ASN A 156 -6.63 23.76 1.18
C ASN A 156 -5.80 25.03 1.44
N GLU A 157 -6.09 25.78 2.49
CA GLU A 157 -5.33 26.99 2.85
C GLU A 157 -4.37 26.69 4.01
N THR A 158 -4.83 25.94 5.02
CA THR A 158 -4.06 25.69 6.25
C THR A 158 -3.25 24.39 6.25
N GLY A 159 -3.64 23.38 5.44
CA GLY A 159 -3.01 22.05 5.47
C GLY A 159 -3.32 21.25 6.74
N LEU A 160 -4.35 21.65 7.49
CA LEU A 160 -4.84 20.97 8.70
C LEU A 160 -6.21 20.32 8.45
N ASP A 161 -6.82 19.73 9.48
CA ASP A 161 -8.19 19.22 9.35
C ASP A 161 -9.16 20.37 9.05
N ARG A 162 -10.21 20.09 8.28
CA ARG A 162 -11.26 21.07 7.97
C ARG A 162 -12.10 21.40 9.21
N PRO A 163 -12.72 22.60 9.29
CA PRO A 163 -13.64 22.92 10.37
C PRO A 163 -14.76 21.89 10.53
N GLY A 164 -14.99 21.45 11.78
CA GLY A 164 -15.96 20.41 12.14
C GLY A 164 -15.52 18.97 11.82
N ILE A 165 -14.24 18.76 11.51
CA ILE A 165 -13.66 17.44 11.26
C ILE A 165 -12.39 17.31 12.10
N ARG A 166 -12.23 16.19 12.82
CA ARG A 166 -11.00 15.83 13.52
C ARG A 166 -10.69 14.37 13.24
N VAL A 167 -9.53 14.13 12.63
CA VAL A 167 -8.99 12.80 12.36
C VAL A 167 -7.64 12.69 13.06
N ARG A 168 -7.40 11.59 13.78
CA ARG A 168 -6.20 11.41 14.60
C ARG A 168 -5.52 10.08 14.29
N PRO A 169 -4.19 10.00 14.43
CA PRO A 169 -3.49 8.74 14.29
C PRO A 169 -3.89 7.78 15.41
N VAL A 170 -4.07 6.51 15.06
CA VAL A 170 -4.25 5.43 16.03
C VAL A 170 -2.93 5.27 16.81
N SER A 171 -3.01 5.24 18.14
CA SER A 171 -1.84 5.15 19.01
C SER A 171 -1.44 3.70 19.35
N GLY A 172 -0.17 3.50 19.69
CA GLY A 172 0.36 2.24 20.21
C GLY A 172 0.72 1.21 19.14
N LEU A 173 1.16 0.03 19.56
CA LEU A 173 1.51 -1.06 18.63
C LEU A 173 0.31 -1.57 17.83
N VAL A 174 -0.91 -1.32 18.29
CA VAL A 174 -2.15 -1.63 17.56
C VAL A 174 -2.30 -0.81 16.27
N ALA A 175 -1.51 0.26 16.10
CA ALA A 175 -1.38 0.99 14.85
C ALA A 175 -0.54 0.23 13.80
N ALA A 176 0.29 -0.72 14.24
CA ALA A 176 1.08 -1.62 13.42
C ALA A 176 0.27 -2.83 12.91
N ASP A 177 -0.84 -3.14 13.58
CA ASP A 177 -1.67 -4.30 13.31
C ASP A 177 -2.53 -4.09 12.05
N TYR A 178 -2.40 -5.02 11.11
CA TYR A 178 -3.22 -5.23 9.91
C TYR A 178 -3.79 -3.95 9.29
N PHE A 179 -2.92 -3.19 8.61
CA PHE A 179 -3.28 -1.96 7.92
C PHE A 179 -4.14 -2.23 6.65
N ALA A 180 -3.84 -3.28 5.88
CA ALA A 180 -4.67 -3.77 4.78
C ALA A 180 -4.33 -5.25 4.46
N PRO A 181 -5.24 -6.04 3.87
CA PRO A 181 -4.92 -7.39 3.40
C PRO A 181 -3.71 -7.35 2.45
N GLY A 182 -2.64 -8.09 2.78
CA GLY A 182 -1.44 -8.18 1.94
C GLY A 182 -0.28 -7.24 2.30
N TYR A 183 -0.44 -6.31 3.25
CA TYR A 183 0.64 -5.40 3.68
C TYR A 183 1.01 -5.63 5.16
N PHE A 184 2.10 -6.38 5.38
CA PHE A 184 2.44 -6.95 6.70
C PHE A 184 3.75 -6.41 7.32
N VAL A 185 4.23 -5.24 6.88
CA VAL A 185 5.60 -4.76 7.19
C VAL A 185 5.88 -4.75 8.70
N TRP A 186 5.02 -4.11 9.49
CA TRP A 186 5.27 -3.96 10.93
C TRP A 186 4.92 -5.21 11.75
N ALA A 187 3.78 -5.85 11.47
CA ALA A 187 3.34 -7.03 12.20
C ALA A 187 4.36 -8.18 12.12
N VAL A 188 4.94 -8.42 10.94
CA VAL A 188 5.97 -9.46 10.75
C VAL A 188 7.24 -9.11 11.52
N LEU A 189 7.68 -7.85 11.48
CA LEU A 189 8.87 -7.40 12.20
C LEU A 189 8.68 -7.52 13.73
N ILE A 190 7.54 -7.04 14.24
CA ILE A 190 7.17 -7.12 15.66
C ILE A 190 7.11 -8.58 16.12
N ALA A 191 6.48 -9.47 15.34
CA ALA A 191 6.40 -10.90 15.67
C ALA A 191 7.78 -11.56 15.73
N ASN A 192 8.73 -11.16 14.87
CA ASN A 192 10.10 -11.67 14.92
C ASN A 192 10.90 -11.12 16.10
N LEU A 193 10.75 -9.83 16.43
CA LEU A 193 11.37 -9.22 17.61
C LEU A 193 10.84 -9.85 18.92
N ALA A 194 9.55 -10.16 18.98
CA ALA A 194 8.96 -10.84 20.13
C ALA A 194 9.62 -12.20 20.41
N ARG A 195 10.11 -12.91 19.37
CA ARG A 195 10.80 -14.19 19.55
C ARG A 195 12.12 -14.08 20.33
N ILE A 196 12.75 -12.90 20.36
CA ILE A 196 14.01 -12.66 21.08
C ILE A 196 13.81 -11.82 22.36
N GLY A 197 12.56 -11.70 22.84
CA GLY A 197 12.23 -11.08 24.13
C GLY A 197 11.80 -9.61 24.06
N TYR A 198 11.49 -9.07 22.88
CA TYR A 198 10.84 -7.76 22.78
C TYR A 198 9.35 -7.85 23.18
N GLU A 199 8.87 -6.79 23.83
CA GLU A 199 7.51 -6.63 24.33
C GLU A 199 7.10 -5.16 24.19
N GLU A 200 5.83 -4.82 24.47
CA GLU A 200 5.35 -3.44 24.37
C GLU A 200 6.19 -2.44 25.18
N LYS A 201 6.72 -2.85 26.34
CA LYS A 201 7.57 -2.00 27.20
C LYS A 201 8.88 -1.54 26.54
N ASN A 202 9.36 -2.24 25.51
CA ASN A 202 10.61 -1.93 24.82
C ASN A 202 10.42 -1.71 23.30
N MET A 203 9.16 -1.57 22.85
CA MET A 203 8.79 -1.28 21.47
C MET A 203 7.81 -0.11 21.43
N TYR A 204 8.11 0.91 20.62
CA TYR A 204 7.27 2.09 20.45
C TYR A 204 6.95 2.32 18.98
N MET A 205 5.66 2.41 18.64
CA MET A 205 5.21 2.88 17.34
C MET A 205 4.97 4.39 17.40
N ALA A 206 5.82 5.15 16.72
CA ALA A 206 5.73 6.61 16.62
C ALA A 206 4.60 7.00 15.64
N ALA A 207 3.36 6.78 16.03
CA ALA A 207 2.19 7.08 15.21
C ALA A 207 2.02 8.60 15.03
N TYR A 208 1.85 9.02 13.77
CA TYR A 208 1.61 10.41 13.38
C TYR A 208 0.60 10.46 12.24
N ASP A 209 -0.06 11.61 12.07
CA ASP A 209 -0.91 11.83 10.91
C ASP A 209 -0.04 12.06 9.68
N TRP A 210 0.09 11.02 8.88
CA TRP A 210 0.93 11.02 7.69
C TRP A 210 0.35 11.85 6.54
N ARG A 211 -0.79 12.55 6.70
CA ARG A 211 -1.34 13.46 5.68
C ARG A 211 -0.74 14.87 5.78
N ILE A 212 -0.51 15.35 7.00
CA ILE A 212 -0.11 16.74 7.27
C ILE A 212 1.42 16.93 7.17
N SER A 213 1.86 18.16 6.95
CA SER A 213 3.29 18.49 6.93
C SER A 213 3.99 18.17 8.26
N PHE A 214 5.30 17.89 8.21
CA PHE A 214 6.04 17.39 9.37
C PHE A 214 5.99 18.35 10.56
N GLN A 215 6.18 19.65 10.33
CA GLN A 215 6.08 20.65 11.39
C GLN A 215 4.64 20.79 11.92
N ASN A 216 3.62 20.66 11.07
CA ASN A 216 2.23 20.73 11.52
C ASN A 216 1.84 19.57 12.43
N THR A 217 2.54 18.42 12.38
CA THR A 217 2.34 17.34 13.38
C THR A 217 2.70 17.77 14.80
N GLU A 218 3.66 18.69 14.96
CA GLU A 218 3.99 19.29 16.25
C GLU A 218 2.97 20.37 16.62
N VAL A 219 2.63 21.26 15.69
CA VAL A 219 1.69 22.37 15.94
C VAL A 219 0.31 21.84 16.36
N ARG A 220 -0.22 20.83 15.65
CA ARG A 220 -1.57 20.30 15.90
C ARG A 220 -1.62 19.31 17.06
N ASP A 221 -0.70 18.34 17.09
CA ASP A 221 -0.82 17.15 17.93
C ASP A 221 0.31 16.98 18.95
N ARG A 222 1.31 17.88 18.94
CA ARG A 222 2.53 17.76 19.74
C ARG A 222 3.28 16.45 19.48
N THR A 223 3.22 15.95 18.24
CA THR A 223 3.71 14.61 17.91
C THR A 223 5.22 14.49 18.06
N LEU A 224 5.98 15.51 17.64
CA LEU A 224 7.43 15.51 17.78
C LEU A 224 7.84 15.59 19.26
N SER A 225 7.16 16.43 20.04
CA SER A 225 7.34 16.50 21.49
C SER A 225 7.04 15.17 22.19
N ARG A 226 5.94 14.50 21.82
CA ARG A 226 5.59 13.17 22.34
C ARG A 226 6.62 12.11 21.96
N MET A 227 7.11 12.13 20.72
CA MET A 227 8.17 11.22 20.27
C MET A 227 9.45 11.42 21.09
N LYS A 228 9.86 12.68 21.31
CA LYS A 228 10.99 13.03 22.17
C LYS A 228 10.83 12.43 23.57
N SER A 229 9.70 12.71 24.24
CA SER A 229 9.46 12.24 25.61
C SER A 229 9.39 10.72 25.72
N ASN A 230 8.80 10.04 24.73
CA ASN A 230 8.76 8.57 24.71
C ASN A 230 10.16 7.98 24.54
N ILE A 231 11.00 8.54 23.68
CA ILE A 231 12.38 8.09 23.50
C ILE A 231 13.18 8.28 24.79
N GLU A 232 13.09 9.46 25.41
CA GLU A 232 13.76 9.75 26.69
C GLU A 232 13.32 8.75 27.78
N LEU A 233 12.02 8.47 27.87
CA LEU A 233 11.46 7.51 28.82
C LEU A 233 11.97 6.08 28.56
N MET A 234 12.01 5.65 27.29
CA MET A 234 12.51 4.32 26.92
C MET A 234 13.98 4.15 27.28
N VAL A 235 14.80 5.18 27.09
CA VAL A 235 16.22 5.14 27.48
C VAL A 235 16.37 5.09 28.99
N ALA A 236 15.61 5.92 29.72
CA ALA A 236 15.67 5.99 31.18
C ALA A 236 15.21 4.68 31.85
N THR A 237 14.17 4.03 31.32
CA THR A 237 13.60 2.80 31.89
C THR A 237 14.31 1.52 31.44
N ASN A 238 15.14 1.58 30.39
CA ASN A 238 15.91 0.45 29.89
C ASN A 238 17.40 0.52 30.25
N GLY A 239 17.71 0.98 31.46
CA GLY A 239 19.06 1.02 32.02
C GLY A 239 20.03 1.93 31.27
N GLY A 240 19.54 3.00 30.63
CA GLY A 240 20.35 3.93 29.85
C GLY A 240 20.72 3.44 28.45
N ASN A 241 20.21 2.28 28.01
CA ASN A 241 20.43 1.79 26.66
C ASN A 241 19.67 2.67 25.65
N LYS A 242 20.43 3.32 24.76
CA LYS A 242 19.93 4.12 23.64
C LYS A 242 19.01 3.31 22.72
N VAL A 243 18.04 3.99 22.08
CA VAL A 243 17.05 3.34 21.20
C VAL A 243 17.60 3.05 19.81
N VAL A 244 17.15 1.97 19.19
CA VAL A 244 17.30 1.71 17.76
C VAL A 244 16.03 2.18 17.06
N VAL A 245 16.16 3.05 16.06
CA VAL A 245 15.02 3.59 15.33
C VAL A 245 14.93 2.90 13.97
N ILE A 246 13.73 2.44 13.61
CA ILE A 246 13.43 1.77 12.34
C ILE A 246 12.41 2.62 11.58
N PRO A 247 12.85 3.65 10.85
CA PRO A 247 11.98 4.40 9.97
C PRO A 247 11.81 3.71 8.62
N HIS A 248 10.61 3.80 8.03
CA HIS A 248 10.29 3.19 6.74
C HIS A 248 9.74 4.22 5.75
N SER A 249 10.19 4.17 4.49
CA SER A 249 9.71 5.03 3.40
C SER A 249 9.72 6.52 3.81
N MET A 250 8.63 7.26 3.63
CA MET A 250 8.50 8.67 4.06
C MET A 250 8.85 8.90 5.54
N GLY A 251 8.67 7.89 6.40
CA GLY A 251 9.03 7.94 7.83
C GLY A 251 10.52 8.22 8.04
N VAL A 252 11.37 7.92 7.06
CA VAL A 252 12.80 8.24 7.09
C VAL A 252 13.01 9.75 6.98
N LEU A 253 12.28 10.43 6.10
CA LEU A 253 12.32 11.89 5.97
C LEU A 253 11.70 12.57 7.21
N TYR A 254 10.62 11.99 7.74
CA TYR A 254 10.00 12.47 8.98
C TYR A 254 10.96 12.35 10.17
N PHE A 255 11.67 11.23 10.29
CA PHE A 255 12.66 11.05 11.35
C PHE A 255 13.90 11.93 11.16
N LEU A 256 14.32 12.19 9.91
CA LEU A 256 15.36 13.19 9.61
C LEU A 256 14.96 14.58 10.12
N HIS A 257 13.72 15.00 9.83
CA HIS A 257 13.15 16.24 10.37
C HIS A 257 13.14 16.24 11.89
N PHE A 258 12.71 15.15 12.52
CA PHE A 258 12.69 15.02 13.98
C PHE A 258 14.08 15.18 14.60
N MET A 259 15.11 14.55 14.04
CA MET A 259 16.49 14.66 14.57
C MET A 259 17.00 16.09 14.56
N LYS A 260 16.66 16.88 13.53
CA LYS A 260 16.99 18.31 13.50
C LYS A 260 16.12 19.12 14.44
N TRP A 261 14.82 18.84 14.44
CA TRP A 261 13.85 19.54 15.28
C TRP A 261 14.22 19.38 16.76
N VAL A 262 14.53 18.17 17.22
CA VAL A 262 14.79 17.90 18.64
C VAL A 262 16.06 18.58 19.14
N GLU A 263 17.10 18.69 18.32
CA GLU A 263 18.35 19.38 18.66
C GLU A 263 18.25 20.91 18.53
N ALA A 264 17.30 21.42 17.74
CA ALA A 264 17.11 22.84 17.54
C ALA A 264 16.51 23.54 18.79
N PRO A 265 16.89 24.79 19.07
CA PRO A 265 16.36 25.55 20.21
C PRO A 265 14.83 25.76 20.13
N ALA A 266 14.18 25.77 21.30
CA ALA A 266 12.81 26.23 21.43
C ALA A 266 12.71 27.74 21.10
N PRO A 267 11.56 28.24 20.59
CA PRO A 267 10.29 27.54 20.40
C PRO A 267 10.14 26.83 19.05
N MET A 268 11.07 26.99 18.10
CA MET A 268 10.95 26.38 16.76
C MET A 268 11.24 24.87 16.79
N GLY A 269 12.27 24.48 17.54
CA GLY A 269 12.67 23.10 17.78
C GLY A 269 12.22 22.57 19.14
N GLY A 270 12.63 21.34 19.44
CA GLY A 270 12.31 20.60 20.66
C GLY A 270 13.21 20.90 21.85
N GLY A 271 14.25 21.71 21.70
CA GLY A 271 15.10 22.16 22.82
C GLY A 271 15.79 21.01 23.58
N GLY A 272 16.12 19.92 22.91
CA GLY A 272 16.84 18.77 23.48
C GLY A 272 18.35 19.00 23.65
N GLY A 273 18.90 20.03 23.01
CA GLY A 273 20.34 20.30 22.95
C GLY A 273 21.02 19.58 21.79
N SER A 274 22.22 20.04 21.41
CA SER A 274 22.96 19.53 20.23
C SER A 274 23.48 18.10 20.38
N ASP A 275 23.41 17.53 21.58
CA ASP A 275 23.85 16.17 21.88
C ASP A 275 22.69 15.22 22.16
N TRP A 276 21.45 15.66 21.92
CA TRP A 276 20.27 14.86 22.21
C TRP A 276 20.25 13.55 21.42
N CYS A 277 20.51 13.60 20.10
CA CYS A 277 20.58 12.38 19.29
C CYS A 277 21.73 11.48 19.74
N ALA A 278 22.89 12.07 20.06
CA ALA A 278 24.05 11.34 20.57
C ALA A 278 23.74 10.61 21.88
N LYS A 279 22.94 11.20 22.76
CA LYS A 279 22.55 10.64 24.06
C LYS A 279 21.51 9.54 23.95
N HIS A 280 20.53 9.66 23.04
CA HIS A 280 19.35 8.80 23.05
C HIS A 280 19.28 7.80 21.90
N ILE A 281 19.95 8.04 20.77
CA ILE A 281 19.85 7.20 19.57
C ILE A 281 21.11 6.32 19.44
N LYS A 282 20.91 5.00 19.37
CA LYS A 282 21.99 4.03 19.13
C LYS A 282 22.30 3.92 17.64
N ALA A 283 21.26 3.73 16.84
CA ALA A 283 21.33 3.48 15.41
C ALA A 283 19.98 3.80 14.76
N VAL A 284 20.03 4.12 13.47
CA VAL A 284 18.85 4.28 12.62
C VAL A 284 18.93 3.25 11.50
N MET A 285 18.01 2.29 11.50
CA MET A 285 17.91 1.23 10.49
C MET A 285 16.79 1.59 9.52
N ASN A 286 17.10 2.45 8.55
CA ASN A 286 16.11 2.92 7.58
C ASN A 286 15.73 1.81 6.58
N ILE A 287 14.44 1.72 6.23
CA ILE A 287 13.91 0.77 5.24
C ILE A 287 13.33 1.58 4.07
N GLY A 288 14.06 1.60 2.95
CA GLY A 288 13.60 2.24 1.70
C GLY A 288 13.43 3.77 1.83
N GLY A 289 14.37 4.46 2.47
CA GLY A 289 14.30 5.91 2.69
C GLY A 289 14.46 6.74 1.41
N PRO A 290 13.47 7.56 1.01
CA PRO A 290 13.53 8.37 -0.20
C PRO A 290 14.22 9.72 0.07
N PHE A 291 15.47 9.71 0.52
CA PHE A 291 16.23 10.92 0.91
C PHE A 291 16.18 12.02 -0.16
N LEU A 292 16.44 11.64 -1.40
CA LEU A 292 16.45 12.54 -2.56
C LEU A 292 15.07 12.70 -3.21
N GLY A 293 14.02 12.09 -2.66
CA GLY A 293 12.70 12.00 -3.28
C GLY A 293 12.55 10.78 -4.20
N VAL A 294 11.38 10.65 -4.82
CA VAL A 294 11.07 9.57 -5.77
C VAL A 294 10.28 10.13 -6.96
N PRO A 295 10.64 9.82 -8.23
CA PRO A 295 9.89 10.26 -9.41
C PRO A 295 8.40 9.92 -9.35
N LYS A 296 8.05 8.80 -8.71
CA LYS A 296 6.67 8.36 -8.52
C LYS A 296 5.81 9.37 -7.74
N SER A 297 6.38 10.19 -6.85
CA SER A 297 5.59 11.20 -6.13
C SER A 297 5.03 12.26 -7.08
N VAL A 298 5.76 12.59 -8.14
CA VAL A 298 5.31 13.50 -9.20
C VAL A 298 4.10 12.92 -9.91
N ALA A 299 4.19 11.68 -10.42
CA ALA A 299 3.08 11.01 -11.08
C ALA A 299 1.84 10.91 -10.16
N GLY A 300 2.04 10.59 -8.87
CA GLY A 300 0.97 10.55 -7.88
C GLY A 300 0.28 11.90 -7.65
N LEU A 301 1.02 13.01 -7.68
CA LEU A 301 0.46 14.36 -7.55
C LEU A 301 -0.23 14.85 -8.82
N PHE A 302 0.24 14.46 -10.01
CA PHE A 302 -0.27 14.92 -11.29
C PHE A 302 -1.45 14.11 -11.83
N SER A 303 -1.33 12.79 -11.87
CA SER A 303 -2.26 11.94 -12.64
C SER A 303 -2.91 10.84 -11.82
N ILE A 304 -2.36 10.44 -10.67
CA ILE A 304 -2.73 9.22 -9.95
C ILE A 304 -2.78 8.04 -10.92
N GLU A 305 -1.62 7.41 -11.17
CA GLU A 305 -1.51 6.39 -12.22
C GLU A 305 -2.25 5.11 -11.87
N ALA A 306 -2.47 4.23 -12.87
CA ALA A 306 -3.16 2.95 -12.69
C ALA A 306 -2.57 2.06 -11.58
N ARG A 307 -1.25 2.16 -11.32
CA ARG A 307 -0.61 1.49 -10.17
C ARG A 307 -1.06 2.10 -8.85
N ASP A 308 -1.22 3.41 -8.78
CA ASP A 308 -1.72 4.11 -7.60
C ASP A 308 -3.21 3.84 -7.39
N ILE A 309 -3.98 3.66 -8.48
CA ILE A 309 -5.36 3.20 -8.43
C ILE A 309 -5.43 1.75 -7.95
N ALA A 310 -4.58 0.84 -8.43
CA ALA A 310 -4.54 -0.55 -7.97
C ALA A 310 -4.18 -0.65 -6.48
N VAL A 311 -3.22 0.18 -6.04
CA VAL A 311 -2.83 0.33 -4.64
C VAL A 311 -3.98 0.94 -3.82
N ALA A 312 -4.66 1.98 -4.33
CA ALA A 312 -5.85 2.54 -3.70
C ALA A 312 -7.02 1.54 -3.65
N ARG A 313 -7.18 0.65 -4.65
CA ARG A 313 -8.15 -0.46 -4.62
C ARG A 313 -7.80 -1.48 -3.55
N THR A 314 -6.52 -1.70 -3.29
CA THR A 314 -6.08 -2.58 -2.19
C THR A 314 -6.37 -1.94 -0.83
N PHE A 315 -6.26 -0.61 -0.72
CA PHE A 315 -6.44 0.11 0.53
C PHE A 315 -7.88 0.58 0.81
N ALA A 316 -8.70 0.79 -0.22
CA ALA A 316 -10.09 1.21 -0.12
C ALA A 316 -10.99 0.54 -1.20
N PRO A 317 -11.11 -0.81 -1.19
CA PRO A 317 -11.83 -1.59 -2.21
C PRO A 317 -13.20 -1.01 -2.60
N GLY A 318 -14.11 -0.86 -1.64
CA GLY A 318 -15.47 -0.36 -1.88
C GLY A 318 -15.62 1.15 -2.09
N PHE A 319 -14.53 1.95 -2.13
CA PHE A 319 -14.58 3.30 -2.70
C PHE A 319 -14.45 3.24 -4.24
N LEU A 320 -13.63 2.32 -4.75
CA LEU A 320 -13.33 2.17 -6.18
C LEU A 320 -14.16 1.09 -6.89
N ASP A 321 -14.74 0.15 -6.14
CA ASP A 321 -15.64 -0.90 -6.67
C ASP A 321 -17.11 -0.45 -6.77
N LYS A 322 -17.41 0.79 -6.36
CA LYS A 322 -18.75 1.35 -6.53
C LYS A 322 -18.85 2.02 -7.90
N ASP A 323 -19.67 1.44 -8.77
CA ASP A 323 -20.13 2.00 -10.06
C ASP A 323 -20.75 3.42 -9.96
N VAL A 324 -20.93 3.93 -8.73
CA VAL A 324 -21.56 5.22 -8.42
C VAL A 324 -20.77 6.43 -8.95
N PHE A 325 -19.43 6.33 -9.12
CA PHE A 325 -18.60 7.49 -9.47
C PHE A 325 -17.87 7.39 -10.82
N GLY A 326 -17.93 6.26 -11.52
CA GLY A 326 -17.29 6.09 -12.84
C GLY A 326 -15.91 6.76 -12.96
N LEU A 327 -15.73 7.64 -13.95
CA LEU A 327 -14.53 8.44 -14.20
C LEU A 327 -14.29 9.57 -13.16
N GLN A 328 -15.31 10.00 -12.41
CA GLN A 328 -15.21 11.08 -11.41
C GLN A 328 -14.54 10.63 -10.10
N THR A 329 -14.51 9.32 -9.84
CA THR A 329 -13.81 8.73 -8.69
C THR A 329 -12.35 9.19 -8.62
N LEU A 330 -11.70 9.25 -9.78
CA LEU A 330 -10.32 9.69 -9.93
C LEU A 330 -10.17 11.18 -9.56
N GLN A 331 -11.09 12.03 -10.00
CA GLN A 331 -11.05 13.46 -9.71
C GLN A 331 -11.20 13.74 -8.21
N HIS A 332 -12.08 13.01 -7.52
CA HIS A 332 -12.22 13.09 -6.06
C HIS A 332 -10.95 12.64 -5.33
N LEU A 333 -10.34 11.54 -5.75
CA LEU A 333 -9.09 11.04 -5.18
C LEU A 333 -7.95 12.03 -5.41
N MET A 334 -7.81 12.56 -6.63
CA MET A 334 -6.82 13.59 -6.97
C MET A 334 -6.99 14.81 -6.10
N ARG A 335 -8.22 15.29 -5.93
CA ARG A 335 -8.50 16.43 -5.05
C ARG A 335 -8.09 16.15 -3.61
N MET A 336 -8.38 14.96 -3.08
CA MET A 336 -8.05 14.57 -1.72
C MET A 336 -6.55 14.41 -1.52
N THR A 337 -5.86 13.63 -2.35
CA THR A 337 -4.43 13.33 -2.16
C THR A 337 -3.57 14.57 -2.30
N ARG A 338 -3.97 15.56 -3.11
CA ARG A 338 -3.31 16.87 -3.21
C ARG A 338 -3.41 17.74 -1.98
N THR A 339 -4.32 17.41 -1.05
CA THR A 339 -4.36 18.06 0.26
C THR A 339 -3.40 17.41 1.25
N TRP A 340 -2.86 16.22 0.95
CA TRP A 340 -1.91 15.52 1.82
C TRP A 340 -0.51 16.09 1.66
N ASP A 341 -0.25 17.21 2.31
CA ASP A 341 0.99 17.99 2.19
C ASP A 341 2.26 17.18 2.47
N SER A 342 2.22 16.13 3.31
CA SER A 342 3.38 15.26 3.56
C SER A 342 3.96 14.61 2.30
N THR A 343 3.13 14.34 1.29
CA THR A 343 3.52 13.74 0.00
C THR A 343 4.58 14.58 -0.70
N MET A 344 4.53 15.90 -0.50
CA MET A 344 5.44 16.86 -1.10
C MET A 344 6.86 16.72 -0.55
N SER A 345 7.07 16.10 0.62
CA SER A 345 8.40 15.78 1.13
C SER A 345 9.19 14.81 0.23
N MET A 346 8.48 14.05 -0.62
CA MET A 346 9.04 13.02 -1.49
C MET A 346 9.23 13.48 -2.95
N ILE A 347 9.00 14.76 -3.27
CA ILE A 347 9.35 15.31 -4.58
C ILE A 347 10.88 15.24 -4.77
N PRO A 348 11.37 14.92 -5.98
CA PRO A 348 12.80 14.92 -6.31
C PRO A 348 13.53 16.18 -5.83
N LYS A 349 14.65 15.99 -5.14
CA LYS A 349 15.52 17.01 -4.57
C LYS A 349 16.85 17.05 -5.31
N GLY A 350 17.45 18.23 -5.41
CA GLY A 350 18.75 18.44 -6.02
C GLY A 350 18.72 18.64 -7.53
N GLY A 351 17.53 18.75 -8.12
CA GLY A 351 17.38 19.16 -9.51
C GLY A 351 18.05 18.24 -10.52
N ASP A 352 18.37 18.81 -11.68
CA ASP A 352 18.99 18.06 -12.78
C ASP A 352 20.41 17.60 -12.40
N THR A 353 21.07 18.25 -11.43
CA THR A 353 22.39 17.87 -10.91
C THR A 353 22.38 16.44 -10.34
N ILE A 354 21.30 16.04 -9.68
CA ILE A 354 21.16 14.71 -9.06
C ILE A 354 20.43 13.75 -9.99
N TRP A 355 19.33 14.20 -10.60
CA TRP A 355 18.39 13.31 -11.29
C TRP A 355 18.66 13.14 -12.78
N GLY A 356 19.51 13.99 -13.36
CA GLY A 356 19.72 14.01 -14.80
C GLY A 356 18.90 15.07 -15.52
N GLY A 357 19.38 15.45 -16.70
CA GLY A 357 18.72 16.38 -17.59
C GLY A 357 17.98 15.68 -18.72
N LEU A 358 17.71 16.43 -19.79
CA LEU A 358 16.97 15.92 -20.95
C LEU A 358 17.69 14.82 -21.74
N ASP A 359 19.01 14.69 -21.66
CA ASP A 359 19.76 13.67 -22.44
C ASP A 359 20.62 12.72 -21.59
N TRP A 360 20.60 12.86 -20.27
CA TRP A 360 21.39 12.02 -19.38
C TRP A 360 20.65 11.77 -18.06
N SER A 361 20.94 10.64 -17.43
CA SER A 361 20.54 10.33 -16.06
C SER A 361 21.63 9.53 -15.35
N ALA A 362 21.60 9.52 -14.02
CA ALA A 362 22.58 8.80 -13.21
C ALA A 362 22.55 7.26 -13.42
N ASP A 363 21.41 6.72 -13.85
CA ASP A 363 21.18 5.27 -13.96
C ASP A 363 21.68 4.62 -15.27
N VAL A 364 22.22 5.41 -16.23
CA VAL A 364 22.65 4.89 -17.54
C VAL A 364 23.84 3.90 -17.43
N SER A 365 24.53 3.84 -16.29
CA SER A 365 25.67 2.94 -16.07
C SER A 365 25.37 1.60 -15.37
N TYR A 366 24.15 1.36 -14.87
CA TYR A 366 23.84 0.10 -14.17
C TYR A 366 23.07 -0.86 -15.07
N ASN A 367 23.82 -1.73 -15.74
CA ASN A 367 23.28 -2.90 -16.40
C ASN A 367 22.79 -3.86 -15.29
N CYS A 368 21.51 -3.73 -14.89
CA CYS A 368 20.83 -4.65 -13.99
C CYS A 368 20.75 -6.03 -14.64
N SER A 369 21.87 -6.74 -14.65
CA SER A 369 21.93 -8.15 -14.99
C SER A 369 21.26 -8.87 -13.84
N ALA A 370 19.97 -9.17 -14.02
CA ALA A 370 19.27 -10.09 -13.15
C ALA A 370 20.12 -11.37 -13.08
N LYS A 371 20.85 -11.56 -11.97
CA LYS A 371 21.48 -12.84 -11.68
C LYS A 371 20.34 -13.84 -11.61
N LYS A 372 20.16 -14.63 -12.69
CA LYS A 372 19.32 -15.82 -12.66
C LYS A 372 19.84 -16.67 -11.50
N HIS A 373 19.06 -16.75 -10.43
CA HIS A 373 19.17 -17.90 -9.54
C HIS A 373 18.94 -19.14 -10.41
N LYS A 374 19.98 -19.97 -10.55
CA LYS A 374 19.86 -21.30 -11.14
C LYS A 374 19.04 -22.16 -10.17
N ASN A 375 17.71 -22.11 -10.31
CA ASN A 375 16.86 -23.18 -9.82
C ASN A 375 16.38 -23.94 -11.06
N ASN A 376 16.91 -25.16 -11.21
CA ASN A 376 16.33 -26.16 -12.09
C ASN A 376 15.01 -26.57 -11.46
N ASP A 377 13.89 -26.03 -11.95
CA ASP A 377 12.60 -26.72 -11.85
C ASP A 377 11.70 -26.24 -12.99
N THR A 378 11.20 -27.23 -13.72
CA THR A 378 10.48 -27.08 -14.97
C THR A 378 8.99 -27.12 -14.67
N TYR A 379 8.31 -25.97 -14.55
CA TYR A 379 6.86 -25.90 -14.81
C TYR A 379 6.49 -24.54 -15.38
N SER A 380 6.02 -24.60 -16.63
CA SER A 380 5.57 -23.50 -17.46
C SER A 380 4.17 -23.02 -17.10
N ALA A 381 4.04 -21.73 -16.82
CA ALA A 381 2.86 -20.93 -17.17
C ALA A 381 3.27 -19.45 -17.25
N PHE A 382 2.72 -18.73 -18.23
CA PHE A 382 3.12 -17.41 -18.74
C PHE A 382 4.27 -17.42 -19.77
N GLN A 383 4.00 -18.08 -20.91
CA GLN A 383 4.46 -17.51 -22.16
C GLN A 383 3.45 -16.47 -22.62
N ASN A 384 3.86 -15.21 -22.59
CA ASN A 384 3.54 -14.23 -23.62
C ASN A 384 4.58 -13.11 -23.57
N GLY A 385 5.28 -12.91 -24.70
CA GLY A 385 6.22 -11.81 -24.89
C GLY A 385 7.70 -12.16 -24.75
N LYS A 386 8.21 -13.12 -25.54
CA LYS A 386 9.61 -13.03 -26.01
C LYS A 386 9.67 -11.90 -27.05
N GLU A 387 9.75 -10.66 -26.60
CA GLU A 387 10.25 -9.57 -27.43
C GLU A 387 11.73 -9.34 -27.10
N ASN A 388 12.51 -9.13 -28.16
CA ASN A 388 13.96 -9.00 -28.17
C ASN A 388 14.50 -8.10 -27.04
N LEU A 389 15.12 -8.71 -26.02
CA LEU A 389 15.95 -8.04 -25.02
C LEU A 389 17.32 -7.66 -25.61
N GLY A 390 17.31 -7.04 -26.79
CA GLY A 390 18.50 -6.59 -27.54
C GLY A 390 18.41 -5.12 -27.99
N PHE A 391 17.32 -4.42 -27.69
CA PHE A 391 17.11 -3.02 -28.06
C PHE A 391 16.19 -2.31 -27.05
N MET A 392 16.53 -2.29 -25.76
CA MET A 392 16.05 -1.15 -24.97
C MET A 392 16.88 0.06 -25.41
N LYS A 393 16.32 0.87 -26.32
CA LYS A 393 16.76 2.25 -26.54
C LYS A 393 17.06 2.87 -25.17
N ASN A 394 18.20 3.53 -25.01
CA ASN A 394 18.60 4.23 -23.78
C ASN A 394 17.41 5.05 -23.24
N ILE A 395 16.71 4.51 -22.24
CA ILE A 395 15.62 5.24 -21.58
C ILE A 395 16.29 6.28 -20.69
N ASN A 396 16.09 7.56 -21.00
CA ASN A 396 16.63 8.62 -20.17
C ASN A 396 15.71 8.88 -18.98
N TYR A 397 16.13 8.45 -17.79
CA TYR A 397 15.40 8.62 -16.55
C TYR A 397 15.45 10.05 -15.98
N GLY A 398 16.22 10.96 -16.59
CA GLY A 398 16.25 12.39 -16.22
C GLY A 398 14.98 13.13 -16.65
N ARG A 399 14.22 12.56 -17.60
CA ARG A 399 12.88 13.04 -17.97
C ARG A 399 11.83 12.40 -17.07
N LEU A 400 11.39 13.15 -16.06
CA LEU A 400 10.36 12.71 -15.12
C LEU A 400 8.96 12.66 -15.75
N ILE A 401 8.63 13.62 -16.63
CA ILE A 401 7.40 13.63 -17.42
C ILE A 401 7.75 13.87 -18.89
N SER A 402 7.11 13.13 -19.80
CA SER A 402 7.18 13.38 -21.25
C SER A 402 5.79 13.25 -21.87
N PHE A 403 5.36 14.28 -22.60
CA PHE A 403 4.10 14.30 -23.34
C PHE A 403 4.29 13.70 -24.73
N GLY A 404 4.20 12.37 -24.82
CA GLY A 404 4.35 11.61 -26.06
C GLY A 404 5.48 10.58 -25.98
N LYS A 405 5.26 9.39 -26.58
CA LYS A 405 6.27 8.32 -26.59
C LYS A 405 7.46 8.67 -27.49
N ASP A 406 7.17 9.30 -28.62
CA ASP A 406 8.14 9.89 -29.54
C ASP A 406 9.00 10.94 -28.83
N ILE A 407 8.38 11.84 -28.06
CA ILE A 407 9.06 12.85 -27.24
C ILE A 407 9.95 12.21 -26.19
N ALA A 408 9.50 11.15 -25.50
CA ALA A 408 10.30 10.45 -24.50
C ALA A 408 11.61 9.86 -25.08
N GLU A 409 11.60 9.44 -26.35
CA GLU A 409 12.75 8.84 -27.04
C GLU A 409 13.59 9.83 -27.87
N LEU A 410 13.07 11.05 -28.13
CA LEU A 410 13.73 12.05 -28.97
C LEU A 410 14.94 12.68 -28.25
N HIS A 411 16.04 12.94 -28.96
CA HIS A 411 17.16 13.72 -28.41
C HIS A 411 16.76 15.20 -28.21
N SER A 412 17.27 15.87 -27.16
CA SER A 412 16.87 17.25 -26.82
C SER A 412 17.09 18.26 -27.93
N SER A 413 18.12 18.09 -28.76
CA SER A 413 18.41 18.97 -29.90
C SER A 413 17.29 19.01 -30.95
N LYS A 414 16.38 18.03 -30.93
CA LYS A 414 15.21 17.95 -31.82
C LYS A 414 13.90 18.31 -31.12
N LEU A 415 13.96 18.64 -29.82
CA LEU A 415 12.80 19.03 -29.04
C LEU A 415 12.59 20.54 -29.14
N GLU A 416 11.54 20.95 -29.85
CA GLU A 416 11.02 22.31 -29.75
C GLU A 416 10.20 22.44 -28.47
N ARG A 417 10.68 23.29 -27.55
CA ARG A 417 10.08 23.51 -26.23
C ARG A 417 9.65 24.96 -26.11
N LEU A 418 8.38 25.19 -25.82
CA LEU A 418 7.87 26.52 -25.52
C LEU A 418 7.77 26.68 -24.00
N ASP A 419 8.41 27.73 -23.46
CA ASP A 419 8.40 27.98 -22.02
C ASP A 419 7.00 28.40 -21.54
N PHE A 420 6.52 27.74 -20.49
CA PHE A 420 5.19 27.97 -19.93
C PHE A 420 5.20 28.97 -18.76
N ARG A 421 6.37 29.34 -18.22
CA ARG A 421 6.48 30.19 -17.01
C ARG A 421 5.85 31.58 -17.17
N GLY A 422 5.71 32.06 -18.40
CA GLY A 422 5.02 33.32 -18.73
C GLY A 422 3.66 33.15 -19.40
N ALA A 423 3.17 31.92 -19.55
CA ALA A 423 1.92 31.66 -20.27
C ALA A 423 0.71 32.08 -19.43
N LEU A 424 -0.26 32.73 -20.08
CA LEU A 424 -1.57 32.95 -19.47
C LEU A 424 -2.32 31.62 -19.42
N LYS A 425 -2.82 31.24 -18.23
CA LYS A 425 -3.59 30.00 -18.05
C LYS A 425 -4.87 29.94 -18.90
N GLY A 426 -5.34 31.08 -19.43
CA GLY A 426 -6.67 31.20 -20.01
C GLY A 426 -7.75 31.10 -18.94
N ARG A 427 -9.01 31.29 -19.34
CA ARG A 427 -10.17 31.01 -18.47
C ARG A 427 -10.88 29.79 -19.02
N ASN A 428 -11.26 28.86 -18.15
CA ASN A 428 -12.15 27.78 -18.55
C ASN A 428 -13.57 28.35 -18.71
N LEU A 429 -14.16 28.21 -19.91
CA LEU A 429 -15.54 28.60 -20.21
C LEU A 429 -16.54 27.45 -19.93
N ALA A 430 -16.15 26.44 -19.16
CA ALA A 430 -17.02 25.32 -18.80
C ALA A 430 -17.94 25.68 -17.62
N ASN A 431 -19.11 26.17 -18.00
CA ASN A 431 -20.46 26.04 -17.44
C ASN A 431 -20.65 25.72 -15.94
N THR A 432 -21.56 26.50 -15.35
CA THR A 432 -22.37 26.22 -14.16
C THR A 432 -23.18 24.91 -14.30
N SER A 433 -22.54 23.76 -14.42
CA SER A 433 -23.16 22.47 -14.13
C SER A 433 -23.09 22.23 -12.63
N ASN A 434 -24.24 22.04 -12.02
CA ASN A 434 -24.46 21.96 -10.57
C ASN A 434 -23.83 20.72 -9.88
N CYS A 435 -22.83 20.07 -10.48
CA CYS A 435 -22.39 18.72 -10.11
C CYS A 435 -20.88 18.38 -10.24
N ASP A 436 -19.94 19.30 -10.57
CA ASP A 436 -18.58 18.87 -10.96
C ASP A 436 -17.47 19.11 -9.91
N VAL A 437 -16.64 18.10 -9.71
CA VAL A 437 -15.52 18.06 -8.76
C VAL A 437 -14.41 19.03 -9.19
N TRP A 438 -14.37 20.21 -8.58
CA TRP A 438 -13.37 21.22 -8.94
C TRP A 438 -11.97 20.91 -8.35
N THR A 439 -10.96 20.92 -9.20
CA THR A 439 -9.52 20.92 -8.82
C THR A 439 -8.81 22.11 -9.47
N GLU A 440 -7.64 22.50 -9.00
CA GLU A 440 -6.88 23.64 -9.56
C GLU A 440 -6.54 23.47 -11.06
N TYR A 441 -6.57 22.25 -11.59
CA TYR A 441 -6.47 22.01 -13.03
C TYR A 441 -7.63 22.59 -13.83
N HIS A 442 -8.83 22.60 -13.23
CA HIS A 442 -10.02 23.14 -13.87
C HIS A 442 -9.98 24.68 -13.95
N ASP A 443 -9.10 25.33 -13.18
CA ASP A 443 -8.84 26.77 -13.32
C ASP A 443 -8.02 27.10 -14.59
N MET A 444 -7.38 26.10 -15.22
CA MET A 444 -6.62 26.29 -16.45
C MET A 444 -7.49 26.09 -17.69
N GLY A 445 -7.55 27.11 -18.55
CA GLY A 445 -8.13 27.01 -19.88
C GLY A 445 -7.25 26.23 -20.87
N VAL A 446 -7.72 26.12 -22.11
CA VAL A 446 -7.04 25.39 -23.19
C VAL A 446 -5.64 25.96 -23.45
N GLU A 447 -5.45 27.27 -23.30
CA GLU A 447 -4.16 27.94 -23.45
C GLU A 447 -3.14 27.47 -22.41
N GLY A 448 -3.56 27.35 -21.15
CA GLY A 448 -2.70 26.84 -20.08
C GLY A 448 -2.34 25.37 -20.27
N ILE A 449 -3.30 24.54 -20.70
CA ILE A 449 -3.05 23.13 -21.01
C ILE A 449 -2.05 23.03 -22.17
N LYS A 450 -2.27 23.81 -23.23
CA LYS A 450 -1.38 23.84 -24.39
C LYS A 450 0.04 24.24 -23.99
N ALA A 451 0.21 25.28 -23.17
CA ALA A 451 1.51 25.71 -22.67
C ALA A 451 2.25 24.59 -21.91
N VAL A 452 1.55 23.86 -21.03
CA VAL A 452 2.12 22.71 -20.31
C VAL A 452 2.53 21.59 -21.28
N THR A 453 1.70 21.27 -22.26
CA THR A 453 2.00 20.22 -23.23
C THR A 453 3.09 20.61 -24.23
N ASP A 454 3.22 21.90 -24.56
CA ASP A 454 4.21 22.40 -25.52
C ASP A 454 5.61 22.60 -24.93
N TYR A 455 5.74 22.48 -23.60
CA TYR A 455 7.06 22.30 -22.97
C TYR A 455 7.64 20.88 -23.18
N LYS A 456 6.80 19.93 -23.62
CA LYS A 456 7.09 18.54 -24.04
C LYS A 456 7.64 17.60 -22.95
N ALA A 457 8.73 17.97 -22.28
CA ALA A 457 9.41 17.11 -21.30
C ALA A 457 9.87 17.92 -20.08
N TYR A 458 9.71 17.32 -18.90
CA TYR A 458 10.02 17.90 -17.60
C TYR A 458 11.05 17.06 -16.86
N THR A 459 12.10 17.75 -16.40
CA THR A 459 13.17 17.24 -15.55
C THR A 459 12.91 17.60 -14.07
N ALA A 460 13.82 17.21 -13.17
CA ALA A 460 13.71 17.53 -11.75
C ALA A 460 13.76 19.03 -11.44
N ASP A 461 14.43 19.85 -12.26
CA ASP A 461 14.41 21.31 -12.11
C ASP A 461 13.06 21.89 -12.52
N SER A 462 12.59 21.52 -13.71
CA SER A 462 11.37 22.11 -14.28
C SER A 462 10.06 21.59 -13.69
N ILE A 463 10.07 20.46 -12.97
CA ILE A 463 8.85 19.89 -12.40
C ILE A 463 8.28 20.74 -11.28
N LEU A 464 9.14 21.42 -10.51
CA LEU A 464 8.70 22.35 -9.48
C LEU A 464 7.97 23.52 -10.11
N ASP A 465 8.53 24.12 -11.17
CA ASP A 465 7.87 25.19 -11.91
C ASP A 465 6.53 24.74 -12.49
N LEU A 466 6.46 23.51 -12.99
CA LEU A 466 5.20 22.94 -13.47
C LEU A 466 4.18 22.86 -12.34
N LEU A 467 4.56 22.36 -11.16
CA LEU A 467 3.68 22.26 -10.00
C LEU A 467 3.19 23.63 -9.53
N HIS A 468 4.06 24.65 -9.51
CA HIS A 468 3.66 26.03 -9.17
C HIS A 468 2.66 26.58 -10.19
N PHE A 469 2.86 26.24 -11.46
CA PHE A 469 1.93 26.62 -12.51
C PHE A 469 0.60 25.89 -12.36
N VAL A 470 0.58 24.57 -12.21
CA VAL A 470 -0.69 23.81 -12.23
C VAL A 470 -1.45 23.77 -10.91
N ALA A 471 -0.75 23.89 -9.78
CA ALA A 471 -1.30 23.68 -8.45
C ALA A 471 -0.72 24.67 -7.42
N PRO A 472 -0.96 25.98 -7.60
CA PRO A 472 -0.29 27.01 -6.82
C PRO A 472 -0.64 27.01 -5.33
N LYS A 473 -1.88 26.65 -4.93
CA LYS A 473 -2.22 26.60 -3.49
C LYS A 473 -1.57 25.41 -2.82
N MET A 474 -1.51 24.26 -3.51
CA MET A 474 -0.76 23.11 -3.03
C MET A 474 0.72 23.47 -2.84
N MET A 475 1.35 24.11 -3.83
CA MET A 475 2.75 24.54 -3.73
C MET A 475 2.97 25.55 -2.61
N LYS A 476 2.08 26.54 -2.45
CA LYS A 476 2.13 27.50 -1.34
C LYS A 476 2.19 26.81 0.03
N ARG A 477 1.42 25.74 0.25
CA ARG A 477 1.48 24.96 1.50
C ARG A 477 2.77 24.16 1.59
N GLY A 478 3.16 23.48 0.52
CA GLY A 478 4.41 22.71 0.48
C GLY A 478 5.66 23.53 0.74
N ASP A 479 5.80 24.68 0.08
CA ASP A 479 7.00 25.55 0.15
C ASP A 479 7.21 26.18 1.53
N ALA A 480 6.14 26.26 2.34
CA ALA A 480 6.20 26.65 3.73
C ALA A 480 6.88 25.58 4.61
N HIS A 481 6.91 24.32 4.17
CA HIS A 481 7.33 23.17 4.97
C HIS A 481 8.44 22.32 4.37
N PHE A 482 8.69 22.40 3.06
CA PHE A 482 9.63 21.55 2.35
C PHE A 482 10.55 22.36 1.45
N SER A 483 11.63 21.72 1.05
CA SER A 483 12.66 22.28 0.19
C SER A 483 13.24 21.17 -0.70
N TYR A 484 13.73 21.59 -1.86
CA TYR A 484 14.09 20.70 -2.97
C TYR A 484 15.45 21.03 -3.58
N GLY A 485 16.15 22.04 -3.05
CA GLY A 485 17.38 22.56 -3.63
C GLY A 485 18.62 21.81 -3.16
N ILE A 486 19.76 22.43 -3.46
CA ILE A 486 21.08 22.07 -2.95
C ILE A 486 21.64 23.31 -2.25
N ALA A 487 22.19 23.15 -1.05
CA ALA A 487 22.83 24.26 -0.38
C ALA A 487 24.16 24.61 -1.03
N GLY A 488 24.28 25.87 -1.49
CA GLY A 488 25.58 26.42 -1.89
C GLY A 488 26.53 26.63 -0.70
N ASN A 489 25.96 26.96 0.47
CA ASN A 489 26.69 27.04 1.74
C ASN A 489 25.77 26.60 2.90
N LEU A 490 26.05 25.43 3.48
CA LEU A 490 25.26 24.85 4.59
C LEU A 490 25.29 25.68 5.88
N ASP A 491 26.21 26.64 6.02
CA ASP A 491 26.31 27.51 7.19
C ASP A 491 25.39 28.75 7.10
N ASP A 492 24.67 28.94 5.99
CA ASP A 492 23.67 30.00 5.85
C ASP A 492 22.55 29.84 6.90
N GLN A 493 22.25 30.95 7.59
CA GLN A 493 21.26 31.02 8.66
C GLN A 493 19.87 30.53 8.22
N LYS A 494 19.52 30.65 6.93
CA LYS A 494 18.21 30.19 6.42
C LYS A 494 17.99 28.69 6.64
N TYR A 495 19.05 27.88 6.59
CA TYR A 495 18.98 26.42 6.78
C TYR A 495 18.67 26.01 8.23
N LYS A 496 18.62 26.98 9.16
CA LYS A 496 18.08 26.78 10.51
C LYS A 496 16.56 26.75 10.55
N HIS A 497 15.86 27.08 9.46
CA HIS A 497 14.40 26.97 9.39
C HIS A 497 13.95 25.52 9.14
N TYR A 498 12.86 25.09 9.77
CA TYR A 498 12.38 23.70 9.71
C TYR A 498 12.05 23.20 8.30
N LYS A 499 11.79 24.10 7.34
CA LYS A 499 11.51 23.73 5.95
C LYS A 499 12.65 22.97 5.26
N TYR A 500 13.87 23.11 5.78
CA TYR A 500 15.07 22.49 5.24
C TYR A 500 15.39 21.15 5.87
N TRP A 501 14.87 20.87 7.07
CA TRP A 501 15.30 19.77 7.94
C TRP A 501 14.99 18.36 7.43
N SER A 502 14.12 18.23 6.42
CA SER A 502 13.84 16.98 5.73
C SER A 502 14.59 16.84 4.39
N ASN A 503 15.31 17.88 3.95
CA ASN A 503 16.18 17.84 2.79
C ASN A 503 17.64 17.63 3.22
N PRO A 504 18.23 16.45 2.97
CA PRO A 504 19.63 16.18 3.33
C PRO A 504 20.65 17.04 2.54
N LEU A 505 20.25 17.59 1.39
CA LEU A 505 21.11 18.46 0.56
C LEU A 505 21.13 19.91 1.07
N GLU A 506 20.25 20.26 2.01
CA GLU A 506 20.08 21.61 2.55
C GLU A 506 20.12 21.62 4.09
N THR A 507 20.57 20.52 4.70
CA THR A 507 20.66 20.38 6.14
C THR A 507 22.03 19.85 6.54
N ARG A 508 22.66 20.52 7.50
CA ARG A 508 23.89 20.04 8.12
C ARG A 508 23.60 18.86 9.05
N LEU A 509 24.20 17.72 8.76
CA LEU A 509 24.06 16.48 9.54
C LEU A 509 25.33 16.21 10.34
N THR A 510 25.16 15.78 11.57
CA THR A 510 26.28 15.28 12.36
C THR A 510 26.74 13.92 11.83
N PRO A 511 28.00 13.48 12.09
CA PRO A 511 28.46 12.15 11.70
C PRO A 511 27.52 11.02 12.15
N GLN A 512 26.93 11.14 13.34
CA GLN A 512 25.96 10.18 13.87
C GLN A 512 24.65 10.16 13.07
N GLN A 513 24.16 11.32 12.64
CA GLN A 513 23.00 11.43 11.77
C GLN A 513 23.29 10.87 10.36
N MET A 514 24.51 11.04 9.85
CA MET A 514 24.93 10.50 8.55
C MET A 514 25.05 8.98 8.54
N VAL A 515 25.51 8.34 9.62
CA VAL A 515 25.56 6.87 9.73
C VAL A 515 24.17 6.24 9.56
N GLY A 516 23.11 6.92 10.01
CA GLY A 516 21.72 6.50 9.80
C GLY A 516 21.22 6.61 8.35
N MET A 517 21.94 7.31 7.48
CA MET A 517 21.62 7.46 6.06
C MET A 517 22.30 6.43 5.16
N SER A 518 23.38 5.80 5.65
CA SER A 518 24.08 4.77 4.89
C SER A 518 23.21 3.51 4.83
N THR A 519 22.56 3.28 3.69
CA THR A 519 21.96 1.98 3.38
C THR A 519 23.06 0.94 3.25
N HIS A 520 23.11 -0.04 4.15
CA HIS A 520 23.71 -1.33 3.79
C HIS A 520 22.76 -1.96 2.77
N VAL A 521 23.07 -1.76 1.49
CA VAL A 521 22.45 -2.47 0.35
C VAL A 521 23.08 -3.85 0.25
#